data_AF-A0A2G6JEV2-F1
#
_entry.id   AF-A0A2G6JEV2-F1
#
_cell.length_a   1.000
_cell.length_b   1.000
_cell.length_c   1.000
_cell.angle_alpha   90.00
_cell.angle_beta   90.00
_cell.angle_gamma   90.00
#
_symmetry.space_group_name_H-M   'P 1'
#
loop_
_entity.id
_entity.type
_entity.pdbx_description
1 polymer ?
#
loop_
_entity_poly.entity_id
_entity_poly.type
_entity_poly.pdbx_seq_one_letter_code
_entity_poly.pdbx_strand_id
1 'polypeptide(L)'
;MTSRGSDLTTGAHFDEPVAIVGIGARFAKADDIQDFWRLSLEGVATFEGIPADRWDFEAFYDDNPRSRDKSYAPTGAWIEDVRSFPAVALQVPPRRVEVMDPQQRLVLECALQAVDDSGRNPEDLPHRTGVYVGITAMEYRTLSSARIMAQWMATGAFGTPPEDLGPLADAVERVLPARPFTAPGSLSNMAAATVAQELRLHGPAYTTDAACASGLVAVHS
;
A
#
# COMPACT_ATOMS: atom_id res chain seq x y z
N MET A 1 -12.62 33.11 -53.40
CA MET A 1 -11.69 32.11 -52.83
C MET A 1 -11.19 32.68 -51.51
N THR A 2 -12.04 32.61 -50.49
CA THR A 2 -11.79 33.12 -49.14
C THR A 2 -11.50 31.92 -48.25
N SER A 3 -10.27 31.90 -47.75
CA SER A 3 -9.74 30.91 -46.82
C SER A 3 -10.65 30.82 -45.59
N ARG A 4 -11.21 29.63 -45.33
CA ARG A 4 -11.85 29.28 -44.06
C ARG A 4 -10.74 29.22 -43.01
N GLY A 5 -10.77 30.15 -42.06
CA GLY A 5 -10.03 30.03 -40.82
C GLY A 5 -10.44 28.73 -40.12
N SER A 6 -9.47 27.86 -39.91
CA SER A 6 -9.58 26.72 -39.02
C SER A 6 -9.68 27.25 -37.59
N ASP A 7 -10.86 27.12 -36.98
CA ASP A 7 -11.02 27.15 -35.54
C ASP A 7 -10.24 25.97 -34.96
N LEU A 8 -8.97 26.21 -34.63
CA LEU A 8 -8.24 25.39 -33.68
C LEU A 8 -8.64 25.88 -32.30
N THR A 9 -9.78 25.39 -31.80
CA THR A 9 -10.12 25.49 -30.39
C THR A 9 -9.18 24.57 -29.60
N THR A 10 -7.93 25.01 -29.44
CA THR A 10 -7.03 24.52 -28.40
C THR A 10 -7.42 25.22 -27.09
N GLY A 11 -8.64 24.95 -26.63
CA GLY A 11 -9.08 25.22 -25.27
C GLY A 11 -8.92 23.93 -24.51
N ALA A 12 -7.89 23.87 -23.66
CA ALA A 12 -7.61 22.70 -22.86
C ALA A 12 -8.82 22.32 -21.97
N HIS A 13 -9.17 21.03 -21.95
CA HIS A 13 -10.26 20.41 -21.18
C HIS A 13 -10.00 20.43 -19.65
N PHE A 14 -9.55 21.53 -19.07
CA PHE A 14 -9.32 21.63 -17.62
C PHE A 14 -10.61 21.85 -16.82
N ASP A 15 -11.73 22.18 -17.48
CA ASP A 15 -13.02 22.47 -16.84
C ASP A 15 -14.05 21.33 -16.96
N GLU A 16 -13.70 20.21 -17.59
CA GLU A 16 -14.62 19.07 -17.71
C GLU A 16 -14.71 18.31 -16.37
N PRO A 17 -15.89 18.18 -15.75
CA PRO A 17 -16.04 17.45 -14.51
C PRO A 17 -15.67 15.97 -14.69
N VAL A 18 -14.91 15.42 -13.74
CA VAL A 18 -14.57 14.00 -13.70
C VAL A 18 -15.60 13.26 -12.84
N ALA A 19 -16.27 12.27 -13.43
CA ALA A 19 -17.22 11.43 -12.70
C ALA A 19 -16.50 10.31 -11.92
N ILE A 20 -16.86 10.13 -10.66
CA ILE A 20 -16.50 8.94 -9.88
C ILE A 20 -17.54 7.87 -10.19
N VAL A 21 -17.13 6.78 -10.84
CA VAL A 21 -18.03 5.73 -11.33
C VAL A 21 -17.92 4.42 -10.54
N GLY A 22 -16.97 4.30 -9.62
CA GLY A 22 -16.84 3.14 -8.75
C GLY A 22 -15.85 3.41 -7.61
N ILE A 23 -16.07 2.78 -6.46
CA ILE A 23 -15.26 2.95 -5.24
C ILE A 23 -14.93 1.59 -4.63
N GLY A 24 -13.66 1.38 -4.32
CA GLY A 24 -13.18 0.26 -3.50
C GLY A 24 -12.60 0.78 -2.19
N ALA A 25 -12.77 0.02 -1.12
CA ALA A 25 -12.44 0.47 0.23
C ALA A 25 -12.06 -0.71 1.13
N ARG A 26 -11.00 -0.53 1.93
CA ARG A 26 -10.63 -1.39 3.04
C ARG A 26 -10.29 -0.48 4.22
N PHE A 27 -11.05 -0.60 5.30
CA PHE A 27 -10.86 0.14 6.54
C PHE A 27 -10.99 -0.80 7.73
N ALA A 28 -10.67 -0.32 8.94
CA ALA A 28 -10.90 -1.09 10.15
C ALA A 28 -12.40 -1.42 10.29
N LYS A 29 -12.73 -2.70 10.48
CA LYS A 29 -14.12 -3.21 10.59
C LYS A 29 -14.98 -3.02 9.35
N ALA A 30 -14.37 -2.66 8.21
CA ALA A 30 -15.08 -2.44 6.96
C ALA A 30 -14.29 -3.00 5.77
N ASP A 31 -14.87 -4.04 5.19
CA ASP A 31 -14.27 -4.79 4.10
C ASP A 31 -14.59 -4.20 2.72
N ASP A 32 -15.58 -3.32 2.65
CA ASP A 32 -15.96 -2.62 1.44
C ASP A 32 -16.58 -1.25 1.75
N ILE A 33 -17.02 -0.57 0.68
CA ILE A 33 -17.64 0.75 0.79
C ILE A 33 -19.01 0.72 1.49
N GLN A 34 -19.74 -0.40 1.42
CA GLN A 34 -21.06 -0.56 2.04
C GLN A 34 -20.92 -0.73 3.55
N ASP A 35 -19.92 -1.50 3.99
CA ASP A 35 -19.55 -1.63 5.39
C ASP A 35 -19.11 -0.29 5.98
N PHE A 36 -18.23 0.41 5.27
CA PHE A 36 -17.78 1.74 5.70
C PHE A 36 -18.94 2.73 5.83
N TRP A 37 -19.86 2.72 4.86
CA TRP A 37 -21.05 3.56 4.88
C TRP A 37 -21.96 3.24 6.06
N ARG A 38 -22.20 1.95 6.34
CA ARG A 38 -22.98 1.50 7.50
C ARG A 38 -22.37 1.97 8.82
N LEU A 39 -21.07 1.76 9.01
CA LEU A 39 -20.35 2.23 10.22
C LEU A 39 -20.46 3.74 10.39
N SER A 40 -20.38 4.49 9.29
CA SER A 40 -20.49 5.95 9.29
C SER A 40 -21.88 6.42 9.72
N LEU A 41 -22.94 5.79 9.22
CA LEU A 41 -24.32 6.09 9.60
C LEU A 41 -24.62 5.72 11.06
N GLU A 42 -24.02 4.63 11.55
CA GLU A 42 -24.19 4.16 12.93
C GLU A 42 -23.31 4.93 13.92
N GLY A 43 -22.33 5.72 13.45
CA GLY A 43 -21.41 6.48 14.31
C GLY A 43 -20.45 5.59 15.12
N VAL A 44 -20.08 4.43 14.58
CA VAL A 44 -19.26 3.43 15.28
C VAL A 44 -17.78 3.83 15.27
N ALA A 45 -17.18 3.95 16.45
CA ALA A 45 -15.74 4.13 16.58
C ALA A 45 -15.00 2.79 16.40
N THR A 46 -14.01 2.75 15.51
CA THR A 46 -13.27 1.53 15.15
C THR A 46 -11.91 1.42 15.82
N PHE A 47 -11.51 2.40 16.63
CA PHE A 47 -10.24 2.39 17.35
C PHE A 47 -10.21 1.33 18.44
N GLU A 48 -9.12 0.58 18.50
CA GLU A 48 -8.88 -0.48 19.46
C GLU A 48 -7.38 -0.60 19.79
N GLY A 49 -7.06 -1.40 20.81
CA GLY A 49 -5.68 -1.69 21.17
C GLY A 49 -4.92 -2.35 20.02
N ILE A 50 -3.58 -2.25 20.05
CA ILE A 50 -2.73 -2.90 19.04
C ILE A 50 -2.96 -4.42 19.07
N PRO A 51 -3.32 -5.06 17.94
CA PRO A 51 -3.57 -6.49 17.91
C PRO A 51 -2.30 -7.28 18.26
N ALA A 52 -2.44 -8.29 19.11
CA ALA A 52 -1.32 -9.08 19.64
C ALA A 52 -0.53 -9.85 18.55
N ASP A 53 -1.11 -10.03 17.37
CA ASP A 53 -0.47 -10.68 16.23
C ASP A 53 0.35 -9.72 15.34
N ARG A 54 0.40 -8.41 15.68
CA ARG A 54 1.15 -7.38 14.93
C ARG A 54 2.56 -7.20 15.46
N TRP A 55 2.69 -6.78 16.71
CA TRP A 55 3.95 -6.69 17.44
C TRP A 55 3.67 -6.66 18.96
N ASP A 56 4.71 -6.90 19.75
CA ASP A 56 4.67 -6.73 21.20
C ASP A 56 4.60 -5.24 21.54
N PHE A 57 3.40 -4.73 21.79
CA PHE A 57 3.19 -3.33 22.13
C PHE A 57 3.83 -2.94 23.46
N GLU A 58 3.86 -3.82 24.46
CA GLU A 58 4.41 -3.51 25.79
C GLU A 58 5.90 -3.17 25.69
N ALA A 59 6.62 -3.80 24.75
CA ALA A 59 8.02 -3.50 24.47
C ALA A 59 8.25 -2.07 23.94
N PHE A 60 7.24 -1.42 23.36
CA PHE A 60 7.37 -0.08 22.76
C PHE A 60 6.53 1.01 23.43
N TYR A 61 5.67 0.67 24.38
CA TYR A 61 4.83 1.65 25.08
C TYR A 61 5.59 2.38 26.19
N ASP A 62 5.38 3.69 26.27
CA ASP A 62 5.68 4.52 27.44
C ASP A 62 4.72 5.73 27.45
N ASP A 63 4.06 5.96 28.58
CA ASP A 63 3.12 7.08 28.74
C ASP A 63 3.82 8.45 28.72
N ASN A 64 5.15 8.47 28.88
CA ASN A 64 5.96 9.67 28.71
C ASN A 64 6.26 9.90 27.20
N PRO A 65 5.71 10.96 26.58
CA PRO A 65 5.93 11.25 25.15
C PRO A 65 7.38 11.66 24.82
N ARG A 66 8.24 11.83 25.83
CA ARG A 66 9.66 12.14 25.65
C ARG A 66 10.58 10.93 25.81
N SER A 67 10.04 9.76 26.15
CA SER A 67 10.84 8.55 26.22
C SER A 67 11.36 8.18 24.84
N ARG A 68 12.66 7.89 24.77
CA ARG A 68 13.34 7.58 23.50
C ARG A 68 12.91 6.21 23.00
N ASP A 69 12.68 6.11 21.70
CA ASP A 69 12.34 4.87 21.01
C ASP A 69 11.07 4.18 21.57
N LYS A 70 10.15 4.98 22.12
CA LYS A 70 8.85 4.56 22.66
C LYS A 70 7.70 5.33 22.00
N SER A 71 6.51 4.75 22.04
CA SER A 71 5.24 5.36 21.64
C SER A 71 4.33 5.55 22.85
N TYR A 72 3.66 6.70 22.91
CA TYR A 72 2.64 7.00 23.92
C TYR A 72 1.21 6.69 23.44
N ALA A 73 1.04 6.22 22.19
CA ALA A 73 -0.27 5.95 21.61
C ALA A 73 -0.65 4.46 21.77
N PRO A 74 -1.66 4.11 22.59
CA PRO A 74 -2.02 2.72 22.86
C PRO A 74 -3.06 2.13 21.90
N THR A 75 -3.67 2.97 21.06
CA THR A 75 -4.80 2.58 20.21
C THR A 75 -4.60 3.04 18.77
N GLY A 76 -5.17 2.27 17.85
CA GLY A 76 -5.23 2.58 16.42
C GLY A 76 -6.47 1.96 15.78
N ALA A 77 -6.66 2.19 14.49
CA ALA A 77 -7.65 1.51 13.68
C ALA A 77 -6.92 0.50 12.77
N TRP A 78 -7.35 -0.76 12.78
CA TRP A 78 -6.62 -1.87 12.16
C TRP A 78 -7.49 -2.56 11.12
N ILE A 79 -6.96 -2.74 9.90
CA ILE A 79 -7.50 -3.72 8.96
C ILE A 79 -7.21 -5.09 9.54
N GLU A 80 -8.23 -5.91 9.78
CA GLU A 80 -8.12 -7.19 10.48
C GLU A 80 -7.17 -8.15 9.76
N ASP A 81 -7.36 -8.32 8.46
CA ASP A 81 -6.56 -9.21 7.64
C ASP A 81 -5.71 -8.46 6.60
N VAL A 82 -4.41 -8.36 6.87
CA VAL A 82 -3.41 -7.82 5.93
C VAL A 82 -2.58 -8.92 5.26
N ARG A 83 -2.88 -10.20 5.55
CA ARG A 83 -2.10 -11.35 5.10
C ARG A 83 -2.76 -12.06 3.93
N SER A 84 -4.09 -12.16 3.92
CA SER A 84 -4.84 -12.75 2.81
C SER A 84 -4.72 -11.91 1.54
N PHE A 85 -4.77 -12.60 0.41
CA PHE A 85 -4.73 -11.99 -0.92
C PHE A 85 -5.21 -13.02 -1.95
N PRO A 86 -6.10 -12.66 -2.89
CA PRO A 86 -6.65 -13.59 -3.89
C PRO A 86 -5.66 -13.94 -5.01
N ALA A 87 -4.46 -14.40 -4.64
CA ALA A 87 -3.35 -14.66 -5.54
C ALA A 87 -3.67 -15.62 -6.68
N VAL A 88 -4.44 -16.67 -6.41
CA VAL A 88 -4.80 -17.70 -7.41
C VAL A 88 -5.72 -17.11 -8.48
N ALA A 89 -6.72 -16.33 -8.08
CA ALA A 89 -7.65 -15.68 -8.99
C ALA A 89 -6.92 -14.68 -9.91
N LEU A 90 -5.91 -13.98 -9.35
CA LEU A 90 -5.08 -13.01 -10.07
C LEU A 90 -3.87 -13.64 -10.78
N GLN A 91 -3.70 -14.97 -10.70
CA GLN A 91 -2.56 -15.69 -11.28
C GLN A 91 -1.18 -15.16 -10.81
N VAL A 92 -1.12 -14.57 -9.61
CA VAL A 92 0.13 -14.06 -9.03
C VAL A 92 0.93 -15.23 -8.44
N PRO A 93 2.18 -15.45 -8.86
CA PRO A 93 2.98 -16.59 -8.37
C PRO A 93 3.16 -16.56 -6.84
N PRO A 94 3.04 -17.69 -6.12
CA PRO A 94 3.18 -17.73 -4.65
C PRO A 94 4.48 -17.09 -4.14
N ARG A 95 5.59 -17.34 -4.83
CA ARG A 95 6.91 -16.76 -4.48
C ARG A 95 6.95 -15.23 -4.54
N ARG A 96 6.10 -14.60 -5.38
CA ARG A 96 5.96 -13.14 -5.45
C ARG A 96 5.14 -12.65 -4.26
N VAL A 97 4.01 -13.31 -3.96
CA VAL A 97 3.10 -12.94 -2.87
C VAL A 97 3.80 -12.95 -1.51
N GLU A 98 4.63 -13.96 -1.23
CA GLU A 98 5.32 -14.10 0.06
C GLU A 98 6.25 -12.92 0.42
N VAL A 99 6.70 -12.14 -0.57
CA VAL A 99 7.56 -10.95 -0.37
C VAL A 99 6.88 -9.66 -0.81
N MET A 100 5.58 -9.71 -1.06
CA MET A 100 4.80 -8.58 -1.53
C MET A 100 4.27 -7.78 -0.34
N ASP A 101 4.59 -6.49 -0.31
CA ASP A 101 4.09 -5.54 0.68
C ASP A 101 2.56 -5.63 0.75
N PRO A 102 1.97 -5.79 1.96
CA PRO A 102 0.52 -5.74 2.15
C PRO A 102 -0.17 -4.56 1.46
N GLN A 103 0.48 -3.39 1.38
CA GLN A 103 -0.08 -2.21 0.72
C GLN A 103 -0.29 -2.44 -0.79
N GLN A 104 0.63 -3.13 -1.47
CA GLN A 104 0.47 -3.47 -2.89
C GLN A 104 -0.71 -4.42 -3.10
N ARG A 105 -0.92 -5.35 -2.17
CA ARG A 105 -2.03 -6.32 -2.20
C ARG A 105 -3.37 -5.65 -1.96
N LEU A 106 -3.46 -4.81 -0.92
CA LEU A 106 -4.67 -4.07 -0.57
C LEU A 106 -5.06 -3.08 -1.66
N VAL A 107 -4.11 -2.35 -2.25
CA VAL A 107 -4.40 -1.42 -3.36
C VAL A 107 -4.97 -2.17 -4.58
N LEU A 108 -4.43 -3.34 -4.92
CA LEU A 108 -4.97 -4.16 -6.00
C LEU A 108 -6.36 -4.71 -5.69
N GLU A 109 -6.60 -5.12 -4.45
CA GLU A 109 -7.93 -5.55 -4.01
C GLU A 109 -8.97 -4.42 -4.07
N CYS A 110 -8.62 -3.23 -3.57
CA CYS A 110 -9.48 -2.04 -3.69
C CYS A 110 -9.71 -1.65 -5.15
N ALA A 111 -8.70 -1.80 -6.03
CA ALA A 111 -8.88 -1.54 -7.46
C ALA A 111 -9.89 -2.50 -8.09
N LEU A 112 -9.85 -3.78 -7.73
CA LEU A 112 -10.83 -4.77 -8.20
C LEU A 112 -12.24 -4.47 -7.68
N GLN A 113 -12.39 -4.11 -6.40
CA GLN A 113 -13.66 -3.67 -5.83
C GLN A 113 -14.21 -2.44 -6.56
N ALA A 114 -13.38 -1.44 -6.85
CA ALA A 114 -13.81 -0.24 -7.55
C ALA A 114 -14.28 -0.53 -8.98
N VAL A 115 -13.65 -1.50 -9.65
CA VAL A 115 -14.07 -1.96 -10.98
C VAL A 115 -15.41 -2.69 -10.90
N ASP A 116 -15.58 -3.58 -9.93
CA ASP A 116 -16.84 -4.31 -9.69
C ASP A 116 -18.00 -3.35 -9.34
N ASP A 117 -17.77 -2.40 -8.42
CA ASP A 117 -18.74 -1.35 -8.04
C ASP A 117 -19.15 -0.48 -9.23
N SER A 118 -18.24 -0.27 -10.20
CA SER A 118 -18.56 0.43 -11.45
C SER A 118 -19.42 -0.37 -12.44
N GLY A 119 -19.72 -1.64 -12.14
CA GLY A 119 -20.46 -2.55 -13.00
C GLY A 119 -19.68 -2.96 -14.26
N ARG A 120 -18.35 -2.88 -14.23
CA ARG A 120 -17.46 -3.24 -15.34
C ARG A 120 -16.66 -4.49 -15.01
N ASN A 121 -16.25 -5.24 -16.03
CA ASN A 121 -15.20 -6.25 -15.84
C ASN A 121 -13.82 -5.61 -16.03
N PRO A 122 -12.77 -6.10 -15.35
CA PRO A 122 -11.41 -5.61 -15.57
C PRO A 122 -10.93 -5.71 -17.02
N GLU A 123 -11.35 -6.75 -17.74
CA GLU A 123 -11.01 -6.96 -19.16
C GLU A 123 -11.65 -5.93 -20.10
N ASP A 124 -12.72 -5.26 -19.65
CA ASP A 124 -13.44 -4.24 -20.42
C ASP A 124 -12.87 -2.83 -20.20
N LEU A 125 -11.87 -2.67 -19.35
CA LEU A 125 -11.23 -1.37 -19.13
C LEU A 125 -10.48 -0.92 -20.38
N PRO A 126 -10.55 0.38 -20.75
CA PRO A 126 -9.75 0.89 -21.86
C PRO A 126 -8.26 0.62 -21.65
N HIS A 127 -7.56 0.17 -22.69
CA HIS A 127 -6.12 -0.11 -22.63
C HIS A 127 -5.28 1.10 -22.18
N ARG A 128 -5.76 2.33 -22.42
CA ARG A 128 -5.08 3.58 -22.01
C ARG A 128 -5.44 4.08 -20.60
N THR A 129 -6.07 3.25 -19.77
CA THR A 129 -6.41 3.59 -18.38
C THR A 129 -5.14 3.82 -17.57
N GLY A 130 -5.07 4.95 -16.86
CA GLY A 130 -3.98 5.26 -15.94
C GLY A 130 -4.24 4.77 -14.52
N VAL A 131 -3.17 4.58 -13.75
CA VAL A 131 -3.19 4.17 -12.35
C VAL A 131 -2.35 5.13 -11.52
N TYR A 132 -3.00 5.82 -10.59
CA TYR A 132 -2.39 6.86 -9.77
C TYR A 132 -2.63 6.51 -8.31
N VAL A 133 -1.56 6.29 -7.54
CA VAL A 133 -1.67 5.82 -6.15
C VAL A 133 -0.92 6.75 -5.21
N GLY A 134 -1.63 7.30 -4.22
CA GLY A 134 -1.02 7.96 -3.07
C GLY A 134 -0.57 6.90 -2.07
N ILE A 135 0.72 6.85 -1.74
CA ILE A 135 1.24 5.88 -0.78
C ILE A 135 2.38 6.51 0.02
N THR A 136 2.35 6.30 1.32
CA THR A 136 3.41 6.69 2.27
C THR A 136 3.65 5.52 3.20
N ALA A 137 4.67 5.61 4.06
CA ALA A 137 5.05 4.57 5.02
C ALA A 137 5.55 3.27 4.31
N MET A 138 6.81 2.92 4.53
CA MET A 138 7.51 1.84 3.81
C MET A 138 8.12 0.83 4.78
N GLU A 139 7.47 0.57 5.90
CA GLU A 139 7.96 -0.25 7.01
C GLU A 139 8.21 -1.69 6.57
N TYR A 140 7.41 -2.22 5.64
CA TYR A 140 7.64 -3.56 5.10
C TYR A 140 9.02 -3.70 4.45
N ARG A 141 9.54 -2.64 3.82
CA ARG A 141 10.91 -2.60 3.30
C ARG A 141 11.95 -2.70 4.42
N THR A 142 11.72 -2.01 5.53
CA THR A 142 12.58 -2.07 6.72
C THR A 142 12.58 -3.48 7.32
N LEU A 143 11.40 -4.08 7.51
CA LEU A 143 11.23 -5.42 8.05
C LEU A 143 11.88 -6.48 7.16
N SER A 144 11.62 -6.44 5.85
CA SER A 144 12.18 -7.39 4.89
C SER A 144 13.71 -7.28 4.75
N SER A 145 14.29 -6.12 5.06
CA SER A 145 15.74 -5.90 5.03
C SER A 145 16.44 -6.27 6.34
N ALA A 146 15.72 -6.67 7.38
CA ALA A 146 16.28 -6.90 8.71
C ALA A 146 17.41 -7.93 8.73
N ARG A 147 17.36 -9.00 7.91
CA ARG A 147 18.49 -9.95 7.79
C ARG A 147 19.75 -9.30 7.25
N ILE A 148 19.62 -8.43 6.26
CA ILE A 148 20.75 -7.70 5.66
C ILE A 148 21.31 -6.72 6.70
N MET A 149 20.44 -6.05 7.45
CA MET A 149 20.85 -5.15 8.54
C MET A 149 21.59 -5.91 9.64
N ALA A 150 21.13 -7.09 10.02
CA ALA A 150 21.83 -7.95 10.99
C ALA A 150 23.23 -8.36 10.48
N GLN A 151 23.38 -8.67 9.19
CA GLN A 151 24.70 -8.94 8.60
C GLN A 151 25.62 -7.72 8.69
N TRP A 152 25.10 -6.52 8.41
CA TRP A 152 25.86 -5.27 8.55
C TRP A 152 26.25 -4.98 10.01
N MET A 153 25.37 -5.28 10.97
CA MET A 153 25.69 -5.20 12.40
C MET A 153 26.85 -6.16 12.76
N ALA A 154 26.81 -7.39 12.25
CA ALA A 154 27.85 -8.39 12.48
C ALA A 154 29.22 -7.99 11.89
N THR A 155 29.26 -7.15 10.85
CA THR A 155 30.51 -6.59 10.31
C THR A 155 30.97 -5.32 11.02
N GLY A 156 30.24 -4.84 12.04
CA GLY A 156 30.53 -3.60 12.75
C GLY A 156 30.16 -2.33 11.99
N ALA A 157 29.29 -2.41 10.97
CA ALA A 157 28.88 -1.25 10.17
C ALA A 157 28.13 -0.18 11.00
N PHE A 158 27.53 -0.59 12.11
CA PHE A 158 26.76 0.27 13.01
C PHE A 158 27.39 0.46 14.40
N GLY A 159 28.64 -0.01 14.60
CA GLY A 159 29.32 0.06 15.89
C GLY A 159 30.15 -1.19 16.17
N THR A 160 30.38 -1.49 17.44
CA THR A 160 31.11 -2.70 17.84
C THR A 160 30.26 -3.93 17.55
N PRO A 161 30.74 -4.89 16.74
CA PRO A 161 30.00 -6.13 16.49
C PRO A 161 29.90 -6.95 17.79
N PRO A 162 28.80 -7.69 18.00
CA PRO A 162 28.66 -8.54 19.17
C PRO A 162 29.66 -9.70 19.11
N GLU A 163 30.15 -10.12 20.28
CA GLU A 163 31.08 -11.26 20.38
C GLU A 163 30.42 -12.58 19.97
N ASP A 164 29.11 -12.72 20.26
CA ASP A 164 28.28 -13.85 19.85
C ASP A 164 27.21 -13.40 18.85
N LEU A 165 27.20 -14.05 17.68
CA LEU A 165 26.26 -13.79 16.60
C LEU A 165 24.97 -14.62 16.69
N GLY A 166 24.92 -15.65 17.56
CA GLY A 166 23.78 -16.55 17.70
C GLY A 166 22.45 -15.81 17.94
N PRO A 167 22.35 -15.00 19.01
CA PRO A 167 21.13 -14.25 19.30
C PRO A 167 20.70 -13.29 18.18
N LEU A 168 21.67 -12.69 17.46
CA LEU A 168 21.40 -11.81 16.33
C LEU A 168 20.84 -12.58 15.12
N ALA A 169 21.34 -13.79 14.87
CA ALA A 169 20.83 -14.67 13.82
C ALA A 169 19.40 -15.16 14.14
N ASP A 170 19.16 -15.56 15.39
CA ASP A 170 17.85 -16.03 15.87
C ASP A 170 16.80 -14.91 15.77
N ALA A 171 17.17 -13.67 16.10
CA ALA A 171 16.27 -12.50 16.06
C ALA A 171 15.68 -12.20 14.68
N VAL A 172 16.36 -12.61 13.59
CA VAL A 172 15.93 -12.37 12.20
C VAL A 172 15.56 -13.65 11.46
N GLU A 173 15.48 -14.79 12.15
CA GLU A 173 15.25 -16.10 11.53
C GLU A 173 13.95 -16.13 10.70
N ARG A 174 12.89 -15.51 11.22
CA ARG A 174 11.55 -15.46 10.61
C ARG A 174 11.43 -14.49 9.44
N VAL A 175 12.42 -13.63 9.22
CA VAL A 175 12.44 -12.72 8.08
C VAL A 175 12.89 -13.52 6.86
N LEU A 176 12.17 -13.41 5.75
CA LEU A 176 12.53 -14.13 4.53
C LEU A 176 13.87 -13.63 3.97
N PRO A 177 14.75 -14.53 3.48
CA PRO A 177 15.97 -14.10 2.82
C PRO A 177 15.66 -13.34 1.54
N ALA A 178 16.51 -12.38 1.19
CA ALA A 178 16.42 -11.67 -0.08
C ALA A 178 16.48 -12.67 -1.25
N ARG A 179 15.50 -12.56 -2.15
CA ARG A 179 15.27 -13.51 -3.24
C ARG A 179 14.62 -12.79 -4.43
N PRO A 180 14.42 -13.45 -5.59
CA PRO A 180 13.62 -12.88 -6.65
C PRO A 180 12.29 -12.37 -6.12
N PHE A 181 11.86 -11.21 -6.60
CA PHE A 181 10.70 -10.44 -6.15
C PHE A 181 10.83 -9.67 -4.83
N THR A 182 11.86 -9.88 -3.98
CA THR A 182 11.99 -9.10 -2.72
C THR A 182 12.10 -7.59 -3.00
N ALA A 183 12.93 -7.20 -3.96
CA ALA A 183 13.06 -5.80 -4.33
C ALA A 183 11.74 -5.20 -4.83
N PRO A 184 11.11 -5.68 -5.93
CA PRO A 184 9.83 -5.10 -6.39
C PRO A 184 8.70 -5.24 -5.36
N GLY A 185 8.70 -6.29 -4.55
CA GLY A 185 7.70 -6.48 -3.50
C GLY A 185 7.75 -5.44 -2.38
N SER A 186 8.80 -4.60 -2.30
CA SER A 186 8.96 -3.57 -1.26
C SER A 186 9.07 -2.13 -1.80
N LEU A 187 9.00 -1.94 -3.13
CA LEU A 187 9.05 -0.61 -3.73
C LEU A 187 7.67 0.03 -3.75
N SER A 188 7.60 1.32 -3.42
CA SER A 188 6.34 2.07 -3.42
C SER A 188 5.69 2.10 -4.80
N ASN A 189 6.46 2.38 -5.87
CA ASN A 189 5.96 2.47 -7.24
C ASN A 189 5.26 1.19 -7.73
N MET A 190 5.58 0.05 -7.12
CA MET A 190 4.96 -1.22 -7.43
C MET A 190 3.51 -1.33 -6.94
N ALA A 191 3.03 -0.43 -6.07
CA ALA A 191 1.61 -0.34 -5.73
C ALA A 191 0.76 0.01 -6.97
N ALA A 192 1.16 1.05 -7.72
CA ALA A 192 0.51 1.41 -8.98
C ALA A 192 0.85 0.43 -10.11
N ALA A 193 2.12 0.03 -10.23
CA ALA A 193 2.54 -0.85 -11.32
C ALA A 193 1.92 -2.25 -11.23
N THR A 194 1.69 -2.78 -10.02
CA THR A 194 1.01 -4.07 -9.85
C THR A 194 -0.42 -3.99 -10.34
N VAL A 195 -1.18 -2.94 -10.00
CA VAL A 195 -2.55 -2.77 -10.53
C VAL A 195 -2.54 -2.70 -12.05
N ALA A 196 -1.68 -1.86 -12.62
CA ALA A 196 -1.58 -1.75 -14.07
C ALA A 196 -1.21 -3.09 -14.74
N GLN A 197 -0.29 -3.84 -14.14
CA GLN A 197 0.14 -5.14 -14.66
C GLN A 197 -0.97 -6.18 -14.60
N GLU A 198 -1.58 -6.39 -13.43
CA GLU A 198 -2.57 -7.46 -13.24
C GLU A 198 -3.88 -7.17 -13.99
N LEU A 199 -4.23 -5.89 -14.17
CA LEU A 199 -5.40 -5.47 -14.94
C LEU A 199 -5.09 -5.15 -16.42
N ARG A 200 -3.84 -5.38 -16.87
CA ARG A 200 -3.37 -5.15 -18.26
C ARG A 200 -3.65 -3.74 -18.78
N LEU A 201 -3.37 -2.73 -17.95
CA LEU A 201 -3.53 -1.32 -18.26
C LEU A 201 -2.18 -0.74 -18.74
N HIS A 202 -2.23 0.09 -19.77
CA HIS A 202 -1.06 0.66 -20.42
C HIS A 202 -1.08 2.20 -20.45
N GLY A 203 -1.93 2.82 -19.63
CA GLY A 203 -1.81 4.25 -19.32
C GLY A 203 -0.65 4.52 -18.35
N PRO A 204 -0.47 5.78 -17.93
CA PRO A 204 0.49 6.14 -16.90
C PRO A 204 0.26 5.34 -15.61
N ALA A 205 1.33 4.85 -14.98
CA ALA A 205 1.25 4.15 -13.71
C ALA A 205 2.34 4.67 -12.77
N TYR A 206 1.96 5.40 -11.72
CA TYR A 206 2.92 5.94 -10.76
C TYR A 206 2.33 6.18 -9.38
N THR A 207 3.24 6.40 -8.43
CA THR A 207 2.92 6.71 -7.05
C THR A 207 3.36 8.12 -6.68
N THR A 208 2.61 8.76 -5.79
CA THR A 208 2.95 10.06 -5.20
C THR A 208 3.00 9.96 -3.67
N ASP A 209 3.92 10.70 -3.07
CA ASP A 209 4.01 10.88 -1.61
C ASP A 209 4.03 12.38 -1.31
N ALA A 210 2.89 12.85 -0.83
CA ALA A 210 2.67 14.18 -0.28
C ALA A 210 2.17 14.08 1.16
N ALA A 211 2.67 13.10 1.92
CA ALA A 211 2.22 12.76 3.27
C ALA A 211 0.68 12.61 3.32
N CYS A 212 0.00 13.33 4.22
CA CYS A 212 -1.46 13.27 4.38
C CYS A 212 -2.25 13.70 3.14
N ALA A 213 -1.64 14.39 2.17
CA ALA A 213 -2.30 14.85 0.95
C ALA A 213 -2.14 13.88 -0.24
N SER A 214 -1.39 12.77 -0.08
CA SER A 214 -1.02 11.88 -1.20
C SER A 214 -2.22 11.38 -2.02
N GLY A 215 -3.31 10.99 -1.35
CA GLY A 215 -4.53 10.54 -2.03
C GLY A 215 -5.17 11.63 -2.90
N LEU A 216 -5.22 12.86 -2.41
CA LEU A 216 -5.77 14.00 -3.18
C LEU A 216 -4.85 14.40 -4.33
N VAL A 217 -3.54 14.33 -4.15
CA VAL A 217 -2.57 14.58 -5.23
C VAL A 217 -2.70 13.52 -6.33
N ALA A 218 -2.94 12.26 -5.97
CA ALA A 218 -3.19 11.20 -6.93
C ALA A 218 -4.49 11.41 -7.73
N VAL A 219 -5.55 11.94 -7.11
CA VAL A 219 -6.80 12.28 -7.82
C VAL A 219 -6.63 13.50 -8.75
N HIS A 220 -5.75 14.42 -8.41
CA HIS A 220 -5.47 15.62 -9.22
C HIS A 220 -4.60 15.37 -10.46
N SER A 221 -3.92 14.23 -10.48
CA SER A 221 -2.87 13.85 -11.45
C SER A 221 -3.39 13.41 -12.82
#